data_AF-A0AAW0E8C3-F1
#
_entry.id   AF-A0AAW0E8C3-F1
#
_cell.length_a   1.000
_cell.length_b   1.000
_cell.length_c   1.000
_cell.angle_alpha   90.00
_cell.angle_beta   90.00
_cell.angle_gamma   90.00
#
_symmetry.space_group_name_H-M   'P 1'
#
loop_
_entity.id
_entity.type
_entity.pdbx_description
1 polymer ?
#
loop_
_entity_poly.entity_id
_entity_poly.type
_entity_poly.pdbx_seq_one_letter_code
_entity_poly.pdbx_strand_id
1 'polypeptide(L)'
;MTTSRRTRLLSSAQSFCNSFAEGKDIETITSHFSITHQPSAIEHGESSLAPFLGKPHVGMAAITSYFETIGSLLSYENMKFSEFVVDAESNRVACKGRAKFTWKSTGQSWDETFAYMLDFDDECLITDYQVWADTGAVYLASQGKLRKEQDK
;
A
#
# COMPACT_ATOMS: atom_id res chain seq x y z
N MET A 1 18.56 -26.92 -4.98
CA MET A 1 17.35 -27.05 -4.13
C MET A 1 16.31 -26.07 -4.66
N THR A 2 15.11 -26.52 -4.98
CA THR A 2 14.02 -25.65 -5.44
C THR A 2 13.44 -24.88 -4.25
N THR A 3 13.46 -23.55 -4.31
CA THR A 3 12.86 -22.69 -3.28
C THR A 3 11.35 -22.95 -3.19
N SER A 4 10.83 -23.15 -1.98
CA SER A 4 9.39 -23.41 -1.77
C SER A 4 8.53 -22.23 -2.27
N ARG A 5 7.29 -22.51 -2.70
CA ARG A 5 6.33 -21.46 -3.10
C ARG A 5 6.13 -20.42 -1.99
N ARG A 6 5.98 -20.88 -0.75
CA ARG A 6 5.87 -20.03 0.44
C ARG A 6 7.04 -19.05 0.56
N THR A 7 8.27 -19.54 0.36
CA THR A 7 9.49 -18.71 0.43
C THR A 7 9.56 -17.70 -0.71
N ARG A 8 9.17 -18.09 -1.93
CA ARG A 8 9.13 -17.17 -3.09
C ARG A 8 8.11 -16.04 -2.89
N LEU A 9 6.89 -16.38 -2.44
CA LEU A 9 5.84 -15.41 -2.12
C LEU A 9 6.31 -14.42 -1.05
N LEU A 10 6.89 -14.92 0.04
CA LEU A 10 7.44 -14.08 1.09
C LEU A 10 8.50 -13.12 0.57
N SER A 11 9.44 -13.63 -0.23
CA SER A 11 10.52 -12.82 -0.81
C SER A 11 9.98 -11.73 -1.74
N SER A 12 8.97 -12.04 -2.55
CA SER A 12 8.35 -11.05 -3.45
C SER A 12 7.62 -9.96 -2.65
N ALA A 13 6.79 -10.35 -1.68
CA ALA A 13 6.10 -9.43 -0.79
C ALA A 13 7.07 -8.49 -0.05
N GLN A 14 8.17 -9.03 0.49
CA GLN A 14 9.21 -8.25 1.15
C GLN A 14 9.92 -7.30 0.17
N SER A 15 10.21 -7.75 -1.05
CA SER A 15 10.85 -6.91 -2.08
C SER A 15 9.99 -5.70 -2.46
N PHE A 16 8.70 -5.91 -2.68
CA PHE A 16 7.73 -4.83 -2.91
C PHE A 16 7.64 -3.88 -1.71
N CYS A 17 7.46 -4.44 -0.50
CA CYS A 17 7.37 -3.66 0.73
C CYS A 17 8.63 -2.82 0.98
N ASN A 18 9.82 -3.36 0.73
CA ASN A 18 11.09 -2.65 0.86
C ASN A 18 11.23 -1.56 -0.20
N SER A 19 10.84 -1.83 -1.45
CA SER A 19 10.84 -0.82 -2.51
C SER A 19 9.95 0.37 -2.15
N PHE A 20 8.77 0.09 -1.59
CA PHE A 20 7.87 1.12 -1.09
C PHE A 20 8.46 1.84 0.13
N ALA A 21 8.96 1.14 1.15
CA ALA A 21 9.53 1.75 2.36
C ALA A 21 10.76 2.63 2.08
N GLU A 22 11.57 2.27 1.09
CA GLU A 22 12.78 3.00 0.68
C GLU A 22 12.47 4.21 -0.22
N GLY A 23 11.21 4.45 -0.57
CA GLY A 23 10.82 5.55 -1.46
C GLY A 23 11.39 5.40 -2.87
N LYS A 24 11.43 4.17 -3.40
CA LYS A 24 11.80 3.96 -4.80
C LYS A 24 10.83 4.68 -5.74
N ASP A 25 11.29 4.92 -6.96
CA ASP A 25 10.48 5.52 -8.00
C ASP A 25 9.30 4.62 -8.42
N ILE A 26 8.33 5.22 -9.10
CA ILE A 26 7.07 4.56 -9.48
C ILE A 26 7.31 3.41 -10.47
N GLU A 27 8.31 3.51 -11.35
CA GLU A 27 8.67 2.42 -12.26
C GLU A 27 9.16 1.20 -11.47
N THR A 28 10.06 1.41 -10.50
CA THR A 28 10.51 0.34 -9.59
C THR A 28 9.35 -0.25 -8.79
N ILE A 29 8.45 0.56 -8.22
CA ILE A 29 7.29 0.06 -7.46
C ILE A 29 6.35 -0.76 -8.35
N THR A 30 6.04 -0.26 -9.55
CA THR A 30 5.10 -0.92 -10.47
C THR A 30 5.70 -2.16 -11.14
N SER A 31 7.02 -2.31 -11.18
CA SER A 31 7.70 -3.51 -11.70
C SER A 31 7.39 -4.80 -10.92
N HIS A 32 6.86 -4.68 -9.68
CA HIS A 32 6.43 -5.83 -8.88
C HIS A 32 5.05 -6.38 -9.29
N PHE A 33 4.31 -5.67 -10.15
CA PHE A 33 2.96 -6.06 -10.57
C PHE A 33 2.98 -6.93 -11.82
N SER A 34 2.00 -7.83 -11.89
CA SER A 34 1.83 -8.75 -13.03
C SER A 34 1.44 -7.99 -14.29
N ILE A 35 2.12 -8.30 -15.39
CA ILE A 35 1.78 -7.79 -16.73
C ILE A 35 0.96 -8.77 -17.56
N THR A 36 0.86 -10.03 -17.12
CA THR A 36 0.13 -11.11 -17.79
C THR A 36 -1.31 -11.23 -17.32
N HIS A 37 -1.63 -10.58 -16.20
CA HIS A 37 -2.97 -10.47 -15.63
C HIS A 37 -3.46 -9.01 -15.71
N GLN A 38 -4.72 -8.76 -15.33
CA GLN A 38 -5.20 -7.39 -15.07
C GLN A 38 -5.03 -7.11 -13.57
N PRO A 39 -3.89 -6.55 -13.13
CA PRO A 39 -3.69 -6.31 -11.72
C PRO A 39 -4.63 -5.23 -11.19
N SER A 40 -4.86 -5.21 -9.88
CA SER A 40 -5.68 -4.22 -9.22
C SER A 40 -5.02 -3.63 -7.97
N ALA A 41 -5.38 -2.39 -7.65
CA ALA A 41 -5.04 -1.73 -6.39
C ALA A 41 -6.30 -1.15 -5.74
N ILE A 42 -6.50 -1.37 -4.44
CA ILE A 42 -7.60 -0.79 -3.68
C ILE A 42 -7.15 -0.44 -2.26
N GLU A 43 -7.40 0.81 -1.87
CA GLU A 43 -7.35 1.20 -0.47
C GLU A 43 -8.78 1.29 0.06
N HIS A 44 -9.10 0.44 1.03
CA HIS A 44 -10.46 0.30 1.56
C HIS A 44 -10.82 1.50 2.43
N GLY A 45 -12.01 2.06 2.20
CA GLY A 45 -12.46 3.25 2.90
C GLY A 45 -13.67 3.91 2.25
N GLU A 46 -14.27 4.88 2.91
CA GLU A 46 -15.31 5.71 2.31
C GLU A 46 -14.70 6.66 1.26
N SER A 47 -15.19 6.57 0.03
CA SER A 47 -14.66 7.30 -1.13
C SER A 47 -14.74 8.82 -1.02
N SER A 48 -15.62 9.35 -0.17
CA SER A 48 -15.69 10.81 0.08
C SER A 48 -14.55 11.33 0.97
N LEU A 49 -13.77 10.45 1.61
CA LEU A 49 -12.73 10.85 2.57
C LEU A 49 -11.40 11.22 1.92
N ALA A 50 -11.03 10.55 0.81
CA ALA A 50 -9.85 10.86 0.03
C ALA A 50 -9.99 10.27 -1.40
N PRO A 51 -9.33 10.85 -2.42
CA PRO A 51 -9.55 10.49 -3.82
C PRO A 51 -9.08 9.07 -4.21
N PHE A 52 -8.25 8.44 -3.38
CA PHE A 52 -7.72 7.09 -3.60
C PHE A 52 -8.48 5.99 -2.84
N LEU A 53 -9.51 6.35 -2.06
CA LEU A 53 -10.25 5.41 -1.21
C LEU A 53 -11.48 4.81 -1.89
N GLY A 54 -11.77 3.56 -1.56
CA GLY A 54 -13.06 2.91 -1.81
C GLY A 54 -13.34 2.55 -3.26
N LYS A 55 -12.36 2.69 -4.16
CA LYS A 55 -12.50 2.35 -5.58
C LYS A 55 -11.32 1.50 -6.05
N PRO A 56 -11.57 0.39 -6.78
CA PRO A 56 -10.50 -0.39 -7.37
C PRO A 56 -9.89 0.34 -8.58
N HIS A 57 -8.56 0.36 -8.64
CA HIS A 57 -7.74 0.81 -9.75
C HIS A 57 -7.28 -0.41 -10.53
N VAL A 58 -7.85 -0.66 -11.71
CA VAL A 58 -7.64 -1.90 -12.48
C VAL A 58 -6.78 -1.66 -13.71
N GLY A 59 -5.77 -2.50 -13.89
CA GLY A 59 -4.78 -2.43 -14.95
C GLY A 59 -3.60 -1.52 -14.61
N MET A 60 -2.45 -1.76 -15.26
CA MET A 60 -1.19 -1.08 -14.96
C MET A 60 -1.30 0.45 -15.00
N ALA A 61 -1.99 1.02 -16.00
CA ALA A 61 -2.16 2.47 -16.10
C ALA A 61 -2.91 3.06 -14.89
N ALA A 62 -3.92 2.37 -14.37
CA ALA A 62 -4.67 2.81 -13.20
C ALA A 62 -3.85 2.66 -11.91
N ILE A 63 -3.03 1.62 -11.81
CA ILE A 63 -2.12 1.39 -10.67
C ILE A 63 -1.02 2.47 -10.64
N THR A 64 -0.43 2.80 -11.78
CA THR A 64 0.52 3.92 -11.87
C THR A 64 -0.12 5.21 -11.39
N SER A 65 -1.33 5.53 -11.89
CA SER A 65 -2.07 6.72 -11.47
C SER A 65 -2.44 6.72 -9.99
N TYR A 66 -2.71 5.55 -9.39
CA TYR A 66 -2.95 5.38 -7.96
C TYR A 66 -1.71 5.79 -7.14
N PHE A 67 -0.53 5.26 -7.46
CA PHE A 67 0.71 5.62 -6.76
C PHE A 67 1.12 7.08 -6.98
N GLU A 68 0.89 7.63 -8.17
CA GLU A 68 1.07 9.06 -8.45
C GLU A 68 0.14 9.93 -7.59
N THR A 69 -1.14 9.55 -7.47
CA THR A 69 -2.14 10.26 -6.67
C THR A 69 -1.72 10.27 -5.20
N ILE A 70 -1.40 9.10 -4.63
CA ILE A 70 -0.90 9.00 -3.25
C ILE A 70 0.36 9.83 -3.08
N GLY A 71 1.34 9.67 -3.97
CA GLY A 71 2.60 10.39 -3.95
C GLY A 71 2.43 11.90 -4.09
N SER A 72 1.36 12.40 -4.70
CA SER A 72 1.07 13.84 -4.80
C SER A 72 0.47 14.43 -3.52
N LEU A 73 -0.25 13.62 -2.74
CA LEU A 73 -1.02 14.04 -1.57
C LEU A 73 -0.28 13.80 -0.25
N LEU A 74 0.47 12.70 -0.19
CA LEU A 74 1.10 12.19 1.02
C LEU A 74 2.63 12.15 0.87
N SER A 75 3.31 12.37 1.98
CA SER A 75 4.68 11.90 2.20
C SER A 75 4.70 10.99 3.43
N TYR A 76 5.72 10.14 3.54
CA TYR A 76 5.91 9.29 4.71
C TYR A 76 7.37 9.26 5.13
N GLU A 77 7.59 8.91 6.39
CA GLU A 77 8.91 8.64 6.95
C GLU A 77 8.85 7.42 7.89
N ASN A 78 10.02 6.81 8.11
CA ASN A 78 10.20 5.67 9.02
C ASN A 78 9.32 4.44 8.71
N MET A 79 9.01 4.21 7.42
CA MET A 79 8.16 3.11 7.00
C MET A 79 8.81 1.75 7.25
N LYS A 80 8.06 0.84 7.86
CA LYS A 80 8.50 -0.51 8.20
C LYS A 80 7.39 -1.52 7.99
N PHE A 81 7.76 -2.69 7.49
CA PHE A 81 6.86 -3.82 7.31
C PHE A 81 7.25 -4.98 8.23
N SER A 82 6.24 -5.67 8.76
CA SER A 82 6.40 -6.73 9.76
C SER A 82 5.24 -7.73 9.68
N GLU A 83 5.32 -8.82 10.44
CA GLU A 83 4.19 -9.76 10.63
C GLU A 83 3.65 -10.33 9.31
N PHE A 84 4.56 -10.73 8.42
CA PHE A 84 4.20 -11.38 7.16
C PHE A 84 3.56 -12.75 7.43
N VAL A 85 2.36 -12.94 6.91
CA VAL A 85 1.63 -14.21 6.92
C VAL A 85 1.46 -14.65 5.47
N VAL A 86 1.98 -15.84 5.15
CA VAL A 86 1.92 -16.40 3.80
C VAL A 86 0.89 -17.51 3.74
N ASP A 87 -0.02 -17.42 2.79
CA ASP A 87 -0.90 -18.49 2.33
C ASP A 87 -0.41 -18.94 0.95
N ALA A 88 0.25 -20.09 0.91
CA ALA A 88 0.79 -20.63 -0.34
C ALA A 88 -0.26 -21.36 -1.17
N GLU A 89 -1.41 -21.73 -0.61
CA GLU A 89 -2.50 -22.39 -1.34
C GLU A 89 -3.29 -21.35 -2.13
N SER A 90 -3.53 -20.17 -1.53
CA SER A 90 -4.22 -19.05 -2.17
C SER A 90 -3.28 -18.06 -2.88
N ASN A 91 -1.97 -18.33 -2.93
CA ASN A 91 -0.95 -17.42 -3.49
C ASN A 91 -1.01 -15.99 -2.92
N ARG A 92 -1.14 -15.88 -1.60
CA ARG A 92 -1.41 -14.61 -0.92
C ARG A 92 -0.40 -14.36 0.21
N VAL A 93 -0.06 -13.09 0.42
CA VAL A 93 0.70 -12.63 1.58
C VAL A 93 0.00 -11.44 2.22
N ALA A 94 -0.24 -11.51 3.52
CA ALA A 94 -0.67 -10.38 4.32
C ALA A 94 0.51 -9.87 5.16
N CYS A 95 0.58 -8.57 5.43
CA CYS A 95 1.58 -8.01 6.33
C CYS A 95 1.09 -6.73 7.01
N LYS A 96 1.78 -6.33 8.07
CA LYS A 96 1.53 -5.09 8.81
C LYS A 96 2.58 -4.05 8.46
N GLY A 97 2.14 -2.91 7.96
CA GLY A 97 2.94 -1.72 7.75
C GLY A 97 2.78 -0.70 8.87
N ARG A 98 3.84 0.07 9.14
CA ARG A 98 3.83 1.21 10.06
C ARG A 98 4.67 2.33 9.48
N ALA A 99 4.18 3.56 9.53
CA ALA A 99 4.92 4.74 9.09
C ALA A 99 4.34 5.98 9.74
N LYS A 100 5.07 7.09 9.68
CA LYS A 100 4.51 8.41 9.92
C LYS A 100 4.15 9.04 8.59
N PHE A 101 2.86 9.27 8.35
CA PHE A 101 2.37 9.93 7.15
C PHE A 101 2.20 11.42 7.40
N THR A 102 2.25 12.20 6.33
CA THR A 102 1.99 13.64 6.34
C THR A 102 1.17 14.01 5.12
N TRP A 103 0.04 14.69 5.34
CA TRP A 103 -0.71 15.31 4.26
C TRP A 103 -0.01 16.58 3.80
N LYS A 104 0.44 16.60 2.54
CA LYS A 104 1.39 17.61 2.05
C LYS A 104 0.86 19.04 2.12
N SER A 105 -0.40 19.26 1.74
CA SER A 105 -0.96 20.62 1.66
C SER A 105 -1.27 21.25 3.02
N THR A 106 -1.50 20.45 4.07
CA THR A 106 -1.80 20.94 5.42
C THR A 106 -0.62 20.79 6.38
N GLY A 107 0.38 19.97 6.02
CA GLY A 107 1.52 19.63 6.87
C GLY A 107 1.14 18.84 8.12
N GLN A 108 -0.07 18.27 8.18
CA GLN A 108 -0.50 17.46 9.32
C GLN A 108 -0.04 16.03 9.18
N SER A 109 0.51 15.48 10.27
CA SER A 109 1.11 14.15 10.30
C SER A 109 0.47 13.29 11.37
N TRP A 110 0.46 11.97 11.13
CA TRP A 110 0.05 10.96 12.09
C TRP A 110 0.94 9.73 11.97
N ASP A 111 1.10 9.03 13.09
CA ASP A 111 1.66 7.68 13.08
C ASP A 111 0.55 6.70 12.74
N GLU A 112 0.82 5.84 11.77
CA GLU A 112 -0.16 4.90 11.24
C GLU A 112 0.32 3.46 11.37
N THR A 113 -0.62 2.58 11.63
CA THR A 113 -0.48 1.14 11.40
C THR A 113 -1.53 0.73 10.38
N PHE A 114 -1.10 0.07 9.32
CA PHE A 114 -1.96 -0.36 8.21
C PHE A 114 -1.66 -1.82 7.86
N ALA A 115 -2.54 -2.46 7.11
CA ALA A 115 -2.39 -3.84 6.65
C ALA A 115 -2.39 -3.88 5.13
N TYR A 116 -1.48 -4.67 4.56
CA TYR A 116 -1.53 -5.06 3.16
C TYR A 116 -2.03 -6.49 3.03
N MET A 117 -2.79 -6.75 1.96
CA MET A 117 -3.04 -8.08 1.43
C MET A 117 -2.62 -8.07 -0.04
N LEU A 118 -1.70 -8.96 -0.37
CA LEU A 118 -1.05 -9.06 -1.67
C LEU A 118 -1.36 -10.43 -2.28
N ASP A 119 -1.98 -10.46 -3.44
CA ASP A 119 -2.20 -11.67 -4.22
C ASP A 119 -1.17 -11.76 -5.33
N PHE A 120 -0.78 -12.99 -5.71
CA PHE A 120 0.33 -13.21 -6.62
C PHE A 120 -0.01 -14.21 -7.72
N ASP A 121 0.53 -13.96 -8.92
CA ASP A 121 0.54 -14.94 -10.01
C ASP A 121 1.62 -16.03 -9.80
N ASP A 122 1.70 -16.99 -10.72
CA ASP A 122 2.65 -18.10 -10.67
C ASP A 122 4.13 -17.66 -10.71
N GLU A 123 4.40 -16.46 -11.23
CA GLU A 123 5.73 -15.85 -11.27
C GLU A 123 6.07 -15.12 -9.96
N CYS A 124 5.12 -14.99 -9.04
CA CYS A 124 5.19 -14.19 -7.82
C CYS A 124 5.17 -12.67 -8.09
N LEU A 125 4.50 -12.23 -9.15
CA LEU A 125 4.16 -10.82 -9.37
C LEU A 125 2.78 -10.51 -8.79
N ILE A 126 2.61 -9.28 -8.29
CA ILE A 126 1.39 -8.85 -7.61
C ILE A 126 0.24 -8.75 -8.61
N THR A 127 -0.87 -9.39 -8.29
CA THR A 127 -2.13 -9.33 -9.03
C THR A 127 -3.13 -8.43 -8.32
N ASP A 128 -3.28 -8.55 -7.00
CA ASP A 128 -4.16 -7.68 -6.23
C ASP A 128 -3.42 -7.08 -5.04
N TYR A 129 -3.42 -5.74 -4.99
CA TYR A 129 -2.85 -4.94 -3.91
C TYR A 129 -3.98 -4.30 -3.11
N GLN A 130 -4.17 -4.74 -1.87
CA GLN A 130 -5.25 -4.24 -1.00
C GLN A 130 -4.70 -3.66 0.29
N VAL A 131 -5.25 -2.51 0.71
CA VAL A 131 -4.79 -1.76 1.87
C VAL A 131 -5.95 -1.46 2.82
N TRP A 132 -5.73 -1.66 4.12
CA TRP A 132 -6.59 -1.17 5.20
C TRP A 132 -5.77 -0.24 6.10
N ALA A 133 -6.26 0.97 6.28
CA ALA A 133 -5.55 2.13 6.83
C ALA A 133 -6.49 2.97 7.72
N ASP A 134 -5.96 3.95 8.44
CA ASP A 134 -6.75 4.91 9.23
C ASP A 134 -7.28 6.04 8.35
N THR A 135 -8.40 5.76 7.67
CA THR A 135 -9.06 6.73 6.79
C THR A 135 -9.58 7.96 7.54
N GLY A 136 -9.82 7.84 8.85
CA GLY A 136 -10.24 8.96 9.70
C GLY A 136 -9.11 9.96 9.88
N ALA A 137 -7.90 9.48 10.19
CA ALA A 137 -6.70 10.31 10.28
C ALA A 137 -6.38 10.98 8.94
N VAL A 138 -6.43 10.24 7.83
CA VAL A 138 -6.26 10.78 6.46
C VAL A 138 -7.24 11.93 6.21
N TYR A 139 -8.54 11.71 6.46
CA TYR A 139 -9.56 12.73 6.23
C TYR A 139 -9.30 13.97 7.09
N LEU A 140 -9.10 13.82 8.40
CA LEU A 140 -8.87 14.94 9.30
C LEU A 140 -7.59 15.70 8.94
N ALA A 141 -6.51 15.00 8.56
CA ALA A 141 -5.27 15.60 8.11
C ALA A 141 -5.47 16.41 6.82
N SER A 142 -6.23 15.88 5.85
CA SER A 142 -6.56 16.57 4.60
C SER A 142 -7.30 17.89 4.82
N GLN A 143 -8.10 17.97 5.89
CA GLN A 143 -8.88 19.14 6.26
C GLN A 143 -8.17 20.08 7.24
N GLY A 144 -6.95 19.75 7.66
CA GLY A 144 -6.24 20.55 8.67
C GLY A 144 -6.86 20.45 10.08
N LYS A 145 -7.60 19.39 10.37
CA LYS A 145 -8.37 19.19 11.61
C LYS A 145 -7.79 18.15 12.57
N LEU A 146 -6.77 17.39 12.17
CA LEU A 146 -6.24 16.26 12.95
C LEU A 146 -5.81 16.65 14.38
N ARG A 147 -5.00 17.71 14.51
CA ARG A 147 -4.49 18.14 15.83
C ARG A 147 -5.59 18.56 16.80
N LYS A 148 -6.67 19.17 16.29
CA LYS A 148 -7.79 19.63 17.12
C LYS A 148 -8.56 18.48 17.76
N GLU A 149 -8.48 17.28 17.20
CA GLU A 149 -9.12 16.09 17.74
C GLU A 149 -8.19 15.27 18.63
N GLN A 150 -6.86 15.37 18.46
CA GLN A 150 -5.88 14.71 19.33
C GLN A 150 -5.72 15.41 20.69
N ASP A 151 -6.01 16.71 20.76
CA ASP A 151 -5.89 17.52 21.98
C ASP A 151 -7.18 17.51 22.85
N LYS A 152 -8.20 16.72 22.51
CA LYS A 152 -9.45 16.55 23.27
C LYS A 152 -9.42 15.31 24.14
#